data_AF-A0A7L3LEI6-F1
#
_entry.id   AF-A0A7L3LEI6-F1
#
_cell.length_a   1.000
_cell.length_b   1.000
_cell.length_c   1.000
_cell.angle_alpha   90.00
_cell.angle_beta   90.00
_cell.angle_gamma   90.00
#
_symmetry.space_group_name_H-M   'P 1'
#
loop_
_entity.id
_entity.type
_entity.pdbx_description
1 polymer ?
#
loop_
_entity_poly.entity_id
_entity_poly.type
_entity_poly.pdbx_seq_one_letter_code
_entity_poly.pdbx_strand_id
1 'polypeptide(L)'
;STVLSAGEGTPQTGTMTECFDCDNCKESLYGRKYIQMDNGPYCIPCYDAHFANTCDECKELIGHDCRELYYEDRHYHEHCFRCFRCDRSLADEPFTCQGEELLCNDCYCSEFSSKCIACEKTVMPGSRKLEYNGQTWHEHCFICSSCQQPIGSRSFIPDNKDYYCVPCYESKFAPRCTRCKKTLTKGGVTYRDEPWHKECFVCTGCKTPLAGQQFTSQDDNPYCIKCFGNLYAKKCSACTKPITGFGGGKYVSFEDRHWHHNCFNCARCNTSLVGKGFIPDNDEILCRDCTSDL
;
A
#
# COMPACT_ATOMS: atom_id res chain seq x y z
N SER A 1 28.86 -69.04 -20.62
CA SER A 1 28.91 -69.67 -19.28
C SER A 1 27.70 -69.17 -18.54
N THR A 2 26.68 -69.94 -18.16
CA THR A 2 26.67 -71.27 -17.53
C THR A 2 25.22 -71.80 -17.62
N VAL A 3 24.97 -72.84 -18.43
CA VAL A 3 24.61 -74.25 -18.12
C VAL A 3 23.13 -74.53 -17.74
N LEU A 4 22.46 -75.24 -18.67
CA LEU A 4 21.40 -76.26 -18.65
C LEU A 4 20.57 -76.53 -17.36
N SER A 5 19.27 -76.74 -17.59
CA SER A 5 18.63 -78.02 -17.21
C SER A 5 17.45 -78.37 -18.12
N ALA A 6 17.43 -79.64 -18.54
CA ALA A 6 16.41 -80.26 -19.36
C ALA A 6 15.32 -80.89 -18.47
N GLY A 7 14.09 -80.90 -18.98
CA GLY A 7 12.99 -81.71 -18.46
C GLY A 7 12.17 -82.24 -19.63
N GLU A 8 12.34 -83.52 -19.92
CA GLU A 8 11.53 -84.27 -20.89
C GLU A 8 10.13 -84.55 -20.31
N GLY A 9 9.11 -84.32 -21.14
CA GLY A 9 7.74 -84.79 -20.93
C GLY A 9 7.17 -85.26 -22.27
N THR A 10 6.82 -86.53 -22.33
CA THR A 10 6.32 -87.30 -23.48
C THR A 10 4.94 -86.82 -23.99
N PRO A 11 4.54 -87.19 -25.22
CA PRO A 11 3.50 -86.50 -25.98
C PRO A 11 2.10 -86.84 -25.49
N GLN A 12 1.31 -85.82 -25.16
CA GLN A 12 -0.13 -85.93 -25.02
C GLN A 12 -0.79 -85.37 -26.28
N THR A 13 -1.34 -86.26 -27.10
CA THR A 13 -2.31 -85.91 -28.14
C THR A 13 -3.57 -85.39 -27.46
N GLY A 14 -3.69 -84.06 -27.40
CA GLY A 14 -4.91 -83.35 -27.02
C GLY A 14 -5.28 -82.39 -28.13
N THR A 15 -6.29 -82.75 -28.93
CA THR A 15 -6.96 -81.83 -29.84
C THR A 15 -7.79 -80.86 -29.02
N MET A 16 -7.38 -79.59 -28.96
CA MET A 16 -8.21 -78.36 -28.98
C MET A 16 -7.23 -77.21 -28.75
N THR A 17 -6.89 -76.48 -29.81
CA THR A 17 -6.15 -75.22 -29.75
C THR A 17 -6.85 -74.32 -28.74
N GLU A 18 -6.18 -73.90 -27.66
CA GLU A 18 -6.70 -72.80 -26.84
C GLU A 18 -6.93 -71.63 -27.79
N CYS A 19 -8.19 -71.22 -27.97
CA CYS A 19 -8.57 -70.14 -28.85
C CYS A 19 -7.97 -68.84 -28.32
N PHE A 20 -6.77 -68.50 -28.80
CA PHE A 20 -6.12 -67.22 -28.55
C PHE A 20 -6.69 -66.18 -29.51
N ASP A 21 -7.93 -65.81 -29.23
CA ASP A 21 -8.76 -64.94 -30.07
C ASP A 21 -9.05 -63.63 -29.35
N CYS A 22 -9.35 -62.58 -30.12
CA CYS A 22 -9.73 -61.29 -29.56
C CYS A 22 -11.00 -61.41 -28.74
N ASP A 23 -11.00 -60.89 -27.52
CA ASP A 23 -12.17 -61.01 -26.65
C ASP A 23 -13.41 -60.27 -27.20
N ASN A 24 -13.22 -59.23 -28.01
CA ASN A 24 -14.33 -58.53 -28.66
C ASN A 24 -14.80 -59.17 -29.98
N CYS A 25 -13.94 -59.25 -30.99
CA CYS A 25 -14.35 -59.70 -32.33
C CYS A 25 -14.24 -61.22 -32.55
N LYS A 26 -13.65 -61.95 -31.59
CA LYS A 26 -13.42 -63.40 -31.65
C LYS A 26 -12.56 -63.86 -32.84
N GLU A 27 -11.84 -62.95 -33.50
CA GLU A 27 -10.83 -63.32 -34.50
C GLU A 27 -9.54 -63.80 -33.84
N SER A 28 -8.86 -64.75 -34.48
CA SER A 28 -7.56 -65.24 -34.02
C SER A 28 -6.50 -64.16 -33.96
N LEU A 29 -5.81 -64.07 -32.83
CA LEU A 29 -4.69 -63.16 -32.57
C LEU A 29 -3.32 -63.78 -32.89
N TYR A 30 -3.30 -65.03 -33.36
CA TYR A 30 -2.06 -65.74 -33.65
C TYR A 30 -1.23 -64.99 -34.71
N GLY A 31 0.01 -64.62 -34.35
CA GLY A 31 0.91 -63.85 -35.23
C GLY A 31 0.52 -62.39 -35.47
N ARG A 32 -0.49 -61.87 -34.75
CA ARG A 32 -0.92 -60.46 -34.82
C ARG A 32 -0.53 -59.73 -33.52
N LYS A 33 -0.34 -58.41 -33.61
CA LYS A 33 -0.18 -57.57 -32.41
C LYS A 33 -1.53 -57.47 -31.68
N TYR A 34 -1.49 -57.55 -30.36
CA TYR A 34 -2.66 -57.49 -29.49
C TYR A 34 -2.31 -56.75 -28.20
N ILE A 35 -3.33 -56.33 -27.46
CA ILE A 35 -3.20 -55.66 -26.16
C ILE A 35 -3.86 -56.56 -25.11
N GLN A 36 -3.11 -56.90 -24.07
CA GLN A 36 -3.60 -57.72 -22.96
C GLN A 36 -4.29 -56.83 -21.93
N MET A 37 -5.59 -57.06 -21.71
CA MET A 37 -6.38 -56.43 -20.64
C MET A 37 -6.74 -57.46 -19.57
N ASP A 38 -7.26 -56.99 -18.43
CA ASP A 38 -7.73 -57.84 -17.33
C ASP A 38 -8.85 -58.80 -17.77
N ASN A 39 -9.64 -58.39 -18.77
CA ASN A 39 -10.80 -59.14 -19.27
C ASN A 39 -10.43 -60.12 -20.40
N GLY A 40 -9.19 -60.09 -20.88
CA GLY A 40 -8.72 -60.89 -22.02
C GLY A 40 -7.93 -60.07 -23.06
N PRO A 41 -7.37 -60.74 -24.09
CA PRO A 41 -6.61 -60.06 -25.14
C PRO A 41 -7.51 -59.43 -26.20
N TYR A 42 -7.21 -58.20 -26.62
CA TYR A 42 -7.91 -57.48 -27.69
C TYR A 42 -7.00 -57.28 -28.89
N CYS A 43 -7.53 -57.42 -30.12
CA CYS A 43 -6.81 -56.92 -31.29
C CYS A 43 -6.76 -55.39 -31.24
N ILE A 44 -5.71 -54.79 -31.81
CA ILE A 44 -5.53 -53.33 -31.80
C ILE A 44 -6.78 -52.56 -32.24
N PRO A 45 -7.47 -52.89 -33.36
CA PRO A 45 -8.68 -52.18 -33.77
C PRO A 45 -9.82 -52.26 -32.76
N CYS A 46 -9.99 -53.42 -32.10
CA CYS A 46 -11.02 -53.56 -31.07
C CYS A 46 -10.63 -52.83 -29.80
N TYR A 47 -9.35 -52.81 -29.43
CA TYR A 47 -8.90 -52.01 -28.30
C TYR A 47 -9.15 -50.52 -28.55
N ASP A 48 -8.68 -50.01 -29.69
CA ASP A 48 -8.82 -48.59 -30.02
C ASP A 48 -10.31 -48.21 -30.09
N ALA A 49 -11.18 -49.05 -30.66
CA ALA A 49 -12.62 -48.77 -30.73
C ALA A 49 -13.34 -48.72 -29.37
N HIS A 50 -12.84 -49.44 -28.36
CA HIS A 50 -13.50 -49.55 -27.05
C HIS A 50 -12.87 -48.67 -25.97
N PHE A 51 -11.58 -48.36 -26.11
CA PHE A 51 -10.80 -47.73 -25.04
C PHE A 51 -10.03 -46.48 -25.47
N ALA A 52 -9.89 -46.19 -26.77
CA ALA A 52 -9.22 -44.96 -27.20
C ALA A 52 -10.09 -43.74 -26.90
N ASN A 53 -9.46 -42.68 -26.41
CA ASN A 53 -10.10 -41.38 -26.30
C ASN A 53 -10.20 -40.72 -27.69
N THR A 54 -11.16 -39.82 -27.87
CA THR A 54 -11.30 -39.04 -29.10
C THR A 54 -10.54 -37.73 -28.96
N CYS A 55 -9.68 -37.41 -29.94
CA CYS A 55 -8.95 -36.15 -29.92
C CYS A 55 -9.90 -34.97 -30.16
N ASP A 56 -9.77 -33.94 -29.33
CA ASP A 56 -10.70 -32.83 -29.35
C ASP A 56 -10.42 -31.80 -30.47
N GLU A 57 -9.23 -31.85 -31.08
CA GLU A 57 -8.87 -31.01 -32.22
C GLU A 57 -9.31 -31.65 -33.56
N CYS A 58 -8.86 -32.89 -33.85
CA CYS A 58 -9.11 -33.54 -35.14
C CYS A 58 -10.35 -34.45 -35.15
N LYS A 59 -10.92 -34.75 -33.98
CA LYS A 59 -12.07 -35.64 -33.79
C LYS A 59 -11.80 -37.11 -34.18
N GLU A 60 -10.54 -37.52 -34.32
CA GLU A 60 -10.13 -38.91 -34.55
C GLU A 60 -9.74 -39.62 -33.24
N LEU A 61 -9.78 -40.96 -33.23
CA LEU A 61 -9.37 -41.77 -32.07
C LEU A 61 -7.86 -41.62 -31.82
N ILE A 62 -7.47 -41.49 -30.55
CA ILE A 62 -6.08 -41.51 -30.10
C ILE A 62 -5.69 -42.97 -29.90
N GLY A 63 -5.15 -43.59 -30.95
CA GLY A 63 -4.77 -44.99 -30.94
C GLY A 63 -3.73 -45.32 -29.86
N HIS A 64 -3.67 -46.60 -29.48
CA HIS A 64 -2.76 -47.11 -28.44
C HIS A 64 -1.26 -46.76 -28.62
N ASP A 65 -0.83 -46.42 -29.83
CA ASP A 65 0.56 -46.08 -30.19
C ASP A 65 0.83 -44.56 -30.19
N CYS A 66 -0.20 -43.75 -29.98
CA CYS A 66 -0.09 -42.29 -29.96
C CYS A 66 0.17 -41.77 -28.54
N ARG A 67 1.04 -40.76 -28.43
CA ARG A 67 1.19 -40.01 -27.17
C ARG A 67 -0.03 -39.11 -26.98
N GLU A 68 -0.75 -39.38 -25.92
CA GLU A 68 -1.94 -38.65 -25.50
C GLU A 68 -1.58 -37.52 -24.53
N LEU A 69 -2.21 -36.36 -24.73
CA LEU A 69 -2.18 -35.24 -23.79
C LEU A 69 -3.60 -34.96 -23.28
N TYR A 70 -3.73 -34.59 -22.01
CA TYR A 70 -5.01 -34.35 -21.36
C TYR A 70 -5.02 -32.99 -20.66
N TYR A 71 -6.07 -32.19 -20.90
CA TYR A 71 -6.27 -30.88 -20.28
C TYR A 71 -7.77 -30.54 -20.20
N GLU A 72 -8.26 -30.16 -19.01
CA GLU A 72 -9.67 -29.75 -18.76
C GLU A 72 -10.71 -30.70 -19.41
N ASP A 73 -10.62 -32.00 -19.08
CA ASP A 73 -11.53 -33.02 -19.62
C ASP A 73 -11.49 -33.24 -21.14
N ARG A 74 -10.45 -32.73 -21.80
CA ARG A 74 -10.21 -32.92 -23.24
C ARG A 74 -8.93 -33.70 -23.48
N HIS A 75 -8.99 -34.52 -24.53
CA HIS A 75 -7.90 -35.40 -24.94
C HIS A 75 -7.36 -34.94 -26.30
N TYR A 76 -6.04 -35.00 -26.48
CA TYR A 76 -5.38 -34.54 -27.70
C TYR A 76 -4.30 -35.50 -28.11
N HIS A 77 -4.13 -35.71 -29.43
CA HIS A 77 -2.84 -36.17 -29.92
C HIS A 77 -1.77 -35.13 -29.59
N GLU A 78 -0.56 -35.56 -29.28
CA GLU A 78 0.58 -34.66 -29.02
C GLU A 78 0.78 -33.61 -30.13
N HIS A 79 0.59 -34.00 -31.41
CA HIS A 79 0.72 -33.10 -32.56
C HIS A 79 -0.49 -32.19 -32.77
N CYS A 80 -1.64 -32.52 -32.19
CA CYS A 80 -2.86 -31.71 -32.20
C CYS A 80 -2.89 -30.69 -31.06
N PHE A 81 -2.05 -30.87 -30.04
CA PHE A 81 -1.94 -29.94 -28.93
C PHE A 81 -1.04 -28.75 -29.31
N ARG A 82 -1.60 -27.81 -30.07
CA ARG A 82 -0.88 -26.71 -30.71
C ARG A 82 -1.60 -25.38 -30.55
N CYS A 83 -0.85 -24.29 -30.72
CA CYS A 83 -1.40 -22.95 -30.68
C CYS A 83 -2.31 -22.72 -31.90
N PHE A 84 -3.57 -22.36 -31.64
CA PHE A 84 -4.58 -22.07 -32.67
C PHE A 84 -4.15 -20.98 -33.69
N ARG A 85 -3.24 -20.08 -33.31
CA ARG A 85 -2.82 -18.95 -34.16
C ARG A 85 -1.51 -19.17 -34.92
N CYS A 86 -0.59 -19.96 -34.38
CA CYS A 86 0.75 -20.10 -34.97
C CYS A 86 1.19 -21.55 -35.16
N ASP A 87 0.31 -22.52 -34.88
CA ASP A 87 0.54 -23.97 -35.00
C ASP A 87 1.74 -24.53 -34.22
N ARG A 88 2.40 -23.72 -33.37
CA ARG A 88 3.48 -24.20 -32.50
C ARG A 88 2.91 -25.21 -31.52
N SER A 89 3.59 -26.35 -31.35
CA SER A 89 3.25 -27.33 -30.31
C SER A 89 3.28 -26.70 -28.92
N LEU A 90 2.30 -27.06 -28.09
CA LEU A 90 2.14 -26.59 -26.71
C LEU A 90 2.42 -27.69 -25.68
N ALA A 91 2.84 -28.89 -26.12
CA ALA A 91 2.95 -30.07 -25.27
C ALA A 91 3.83 -29.86 -24.02
N ASP A 92 4.90 -29.09 -24.18
CA ASP A 92 5.87 -28.78 -23.11
C ASP A 92 6.02 -27.26 -22.87
N GLU A 93 5.11 -26.45 -23.43
CA GLU A 93 5.19 -24.98 -23.39
C GLU A 93 4.01 -24.39 -22.60
N PRO A 94 4.21 -23.29 -21.85
CA PRO A 94 3.11 -22.62 -21.17
C PRO A 94 2.14 -21.99 -22.18
N PHE A 95 0.85 -22.23 -21.96
CA PHE A 95 -0.23 -21.79 -22.84
C PHE A 95 -1.38 -21.17 -22.04
N THR A 96 -2.30 -20.52 -22.76
CA THR A 96 -3.56 -20.01 -22.23
C THR A 96 -4.71 -20.67 -22.99
N CYS A 97 -5.70 -21.17 -22.26
CA CYS A 97 -6.94 -21.66 -22.84
C CYS A 97 -8.01 -20.56 -22.77
N GLN A 98 -8.51 -20.11 -23.92
CA GLN A 98 -9.58 -19.11 -24.00
C GLN A 98 -10.81 -19.75 -24.64
N GLY A 99 -11.72 -20.26 -23.79
CA GLY A 99 -12.82 -21.10 -24.27
C GLY A 99 -12.26 -22.43 -24.78
N GLU A 100 -12.45 -22.72 -26.07
CA GLU A 100 -11.95 -23.94 -26.70
C GLU A 100 -10.56 -23.76 -27.34
N GLU A 101 -10.11 -22.51 -27.56
CA GLU A 101 -8.85 -22.21 -28.25
C GLU A 101 -7.64 -22.27 -27.31
N LEU A 102 -6.62 -23.04 -27.71
CA LEU A 102 -5.31 -23.08 -27.05
C LEU A 102 -4.39 -22.04 -27.70
N LEU A 103 -3.88 -21.09 -26.93
CA LEU A 103 -2.98 -20.03 -27.40
C LEU A 103 -1.64 -20.12 -26.70
N CYS A 104 -0.53 -20.04 -27.44
CA CYS A 104 0.77 -19.82 -26.83
C CYS A 104 0.81 -18.44 -26.16
N ASN A 105 1.67 -18.28 -25.15
CA ASN A 105 1.82 -16.99 -24.45
C ASN A 105 2.12 -15.84 -25.41
N ASP A 106 2.92 -16.04 -26.46
CA ASP A 106 3.26 -14.99 -27.44
C ASP A 106 2.01 -14.49 -28.18
N CYS A 107 1.17 -15.41 -28.70
CA CYS A 107 -0.05 -15.07 -29.42
C CYS A 107 -1.10 -14.44 -28.50
N TYR A 108 -1.26 -14.99 -27.29
CA TYR A 108 -2.16 -14.42 -26.29
C TYR A 108 -1.73 -13.00 -25.89
N CYS A 109 -0.43 -12.80 -25.68
CA CYS A 109 0.12 -11.48 -25.38
C CYS A 109 -0.07 -10.48 -26.53
N SER A 110 0.15 -10.92 -27.77
CA SER A 110 0.02 -10.02 -28.92
C SER A 110 -1.38 -9.41 -29.05
N GLU A 111 -2.43 -10.14 -28.70
CA GLU A 111 -3.80 -9.63 -28.80
C GLU A 111 -4.27 -8.87 -27.56
N PHE A 112 -3.82 -9.26 -26.36
CA PHE A 112 -4.46 -8.81 -25.12
C PHE A 112 -3.56 -8.04 -24.16
N SER A 113 -2.28 -7.88 -24.48
CA SER A 113 -1.32 -7.32 -23.53
C SER A 113 -0.99 -5.85 -23.73
N SER A 114 -0.74 -5.19 -22.60
CA SER A 114 -0.15 -3.86 -22.55
C SER A 114 1.37 -3.99 -22.36
N LYS A 115 2.16 -3.12 -22.98
CA LYS A 115 3.62 -3.08 -22.75
C LYS A 115 3.93 -2.28 -21.52
N CYS A 116 4.85 -2.77 -20.69
CA CYS A 116 5.37 -1.99 -19.58
C CYS A 116 6.24 -0.86 -20.13
N ILE A 117 5.96 0.40 -19.80
CA ILE A 117 6.76 1.52 -20.30
C ILE A 117 8.18 1.57 -19.70
N ALA A 118 8.40 0.97 -18.52
CA ALA A 118 9.70 1.00 -17.85
C ALA A 118 10.68 -0.08 -18.34
N CYS A 119 10.20 -1.28 -18.69
CA CYS A 119 11.05 -2.38 -19.14
C CYS A 119 10.77 -2.85 -20.57
N GLU A 120 9.77 -2.26 -21.24
CA GLU A 120 9.31 -2.55 -22.60
C GLU A 120 8.77 -3.98 -22.83
N LYS A 121 8.79 -4.83 -21.80
CA LYS A 121 8.24 -6.17 -21.84
C LYS A 121 6.73 -6.16 -21.67
N THR A 122 6.12 -7.21 -22.18
CA THR A 122 4.70 -7.47 -22.05
C THR A 122 4.27 -7.61 -20.59
N VAL A 123 3.15 -6.96 -20.23
CA VAL A 123 2.43 -7.19 -18.97
C VAL A 123 1.34 -8.22 -19.25
N MET A 124 1.51 -9.43 -18.70
CA MET A 124 0.60 -10.55 -18.95
C MET A 124 -0.84 -10.20 -18.54
N PRO A 125 -1.85 -10.52 -19.36
CA PRO A 125 -3.24 -10.41 -18.94
C PRO A 125 -3.49 -11.24 -17.67
N GLY A 126 -4.33 -10.73 -16.75
CA GLY A 126 -4.58 -11.34 -15.45
C GLY A 126 -3.49 -11.14 -14.39
N SER A 127 -2.29 -10.68 -14.76
CA SER A 127 -1.26 -10.30 -13.78
C SER A 127 -1.55 -8.96 -13.11
N ARG A 128 -1.07 -8.78 -11.87
CA ARG A 128 -1.18 -7.49 -11.17
C ARG A 128 -0.33 -6.45 -11.90
N LYS A 129 -1.02 -5.42 -12.41
CA LYS A 129 -0.42 -4.29 -13.14
C LYS A 129 -0.81 -2.96 -12.50
N LEU A 130 -0.01 -1.94 -12.75
CA LEU A 130 -0.33 -0.57 -12.39
C LEU A 130 -0.60 0.24 -13.66
N GLU A 131 -1.67 1.02 -13.64
CA GLU A 131 -2.07 1.91 -14.72
C GLU A 131 -2.18 3.35 -14.21
N TYR A 132 -1.53 4.27 -14.90
CA TYR A 132 -1.56 5.70 -14.60
C TYR A 132 -1.30 6.51 -15.86
N ASN A 133 -2.10 7.56 -16.11
CA ASN A 133 -2.01 8.40 -17.32
C ASN A 133 -1.93 7.60 -18.65
N GLY A 134 -2.71 6.52 -18.77
CA GLY A 134 -2.75 5.69 -19.98
C GLY A 134 -1.50 4.83 -20.23
N GLN A 135 -0.57 4.80 -19.27
CA GLN A 135 0.63 3.96 -19.32
C GLN A 135 0.47 2.78 -18.36
N THR A 136 1.20 1.70 -18.63
CA THR A 136 1.16 0.46 -17.85
C THR A 136 2.55 0.10 -17.34
N TRP A 137 2.61 -0.41 -16.12
CA TRP A 137 3.82 -0.95 -15.51
C TRP A 137 3.56 -2.32 -14.88
N HIS A 138 4.58 -3.18 -14.86
CA HIS A 138 4.61 -4.26 -13.88
C HIS A 138 4.64 -3.66 -12.46
N GLU A 139 4.08 -4.35 -11.48
CA GLU A 139 4.03 -3.89 -10.08
C GLU A 139 5.43 -3.55 -9.51
N HIS A 140 6.47 -4.26 -9.96
CA HIS A 140 7.86 -4.06 -9.55
C HIS A 140 8.61 -3.03 -10.40
N CYS A 141 8.09 -2.65 -11.57
CA CYS A 141 8.71 -1.68 -12.46
C CYS A 141 8.30 -0.23 -12.17
N PHE A 142 7.21 -0.02 -11.43
CA PHE A 142 6.82 1.31 -10.97
C PHE A 142 7.58 1.68 -9.68
N ILE A 143 8.73 2.32 -9.84
CA ILE A 143 9.70 2.58 -8.77
C ILE A 143 9.76 4.06 -8.37
N CYS A 144 10.12 4.31 -7.12
CA CYS A 144 10.36 5.65 -6.62
C CYS A 144 11.70 6.21 -7.13
N SER A 145 11.70 7.38 -7.78
CA SER A 145 12.92 8.03 -8.29
C SER A 145 13.95 8.35 -7.19
N SER A 146 13.53 8.46 -5.93
CA SER A 146 14.44 8.75 -4.81
C SER A 146 15.04 7.51 -4.16
N CYS A 147 14.25 6.48 -3.84
CA CYS A 147 14.75 5.29 -3.11
C CYS A 147 14.93 4.06 -3.99
N GLN A 148 14.55 4.14 -5.27
CA GLN A 148 14.63 3.06 -6.25
C GLN A 148 13.87 1.78 -5.85
N GLN A 149 12.97 1.87 -4.87
CA GLN A 149 12.13 0.76 -4.45
C GLN A 149 10.79 0.75 -5.21
N PRO A 150 10.23 -0.43 -5.52
CA PRO A 150 8.89 -0.54 -6.06
C PRO A 150 7.84 0.14 -5.17
N ILE A 151 7.06 1.04 -5.73
CA ILE A 151 5.93 1.67 -5.05
C ILE A 151 4.80 0.65 -4.93
N GLY A 152 4.56 -0.14 -5.99
CA GLY A 152 3.46 -1.11 -6.06
C GLY A 152 2.10 -0.42 -6.00
N SER A 153 1.17 -0.97 -5.23
CA SER A 153 -0.17 -0.39 -5.02
C SER A 153 -0.24 0.73 -3.97
N ARG A 154 0.91 1.21 -3.47
CA ARG A 154 0.96 2.29 -2.47
C ARG A 154 0.70 3.65 -3.13
N SER A 155 0.23 4.61 -2.33
CA SER A 155 0.11 6.00 -2.78
C SER A 155 1.47 6.56 -3.24
N PHE A 156 1.43 7.36 -4.29
CA PHE A 156 2.59 8.03 -4.87
C PHE A 156 2.28 9.48 -5.22
N ILE A 157 3.34 10.25 -5.42
CA ILE A 157 3.26 11.66 -5.80
C ILE A 157 4.01 11.82 -7.14
N PRO A 158 3.30 12.15 -8.23
CA PRO A 158 3.94 12.50 -9.50
C PRO A 158 4.53 13.90 -9.40
N ASP A 159 5.78 14.05 -9.83
CA ASP A 159 6.47 15.34 -9.91
C ASP A 159 7.21 15.42 -11.25
N ASN A 160 6.65 16.19 -12.18
CA ASN A 160 7.08 16.25 -13.58
C ASN A 160 7.05 14.86 -14.26
N LYS A 161 8.24 14.30 -14.53
CA LYS A 161 8.42 12.97 -15.14
C LYS A 161 8.81 11.88 -14.14
N ASP A 162 8.99 12.26 -12.87
CA ASP A 162 9.40 11.36 -11.79
C ASP A 162 8.21 10.97 -10.92
N TYR A 163 8.35 9.81 -10.27
CA TYR A 163 7.38 9.30 -9.32
C TYR A 163 8.05 9.08 -7.98
N TYR A 164 7.46 9.60 -6.91
CA TYR A 164 7.99 9.47 -5.57
C TYR A 164 7.02 8.72 -4.68
N CYS A 165 7.51 7.81 -3.84
CA CYS A 165 6.71 7.34 -2.72
C CYS A 165 6.52 8.50 -1.72
N VAL A 166 5.37 8.51 -1.03
CA VAL A 166 5.00 9.58 -0.10
C VAL A 166 6.14 9.91 0.89
N PRO A 167 6.80 8.95 1.56
CA PRO A 167 7.88 9.26 2.49
C PRO A 167 9.09 9.95 1.85
N CYS A 168 9.46 9.57 0.63
CA CYS A 168 10.59 10.19 -0.07
C CYS A 168 10.25 11.60 -0.54
N TYR A 169 9.04 11.81 -1.06
CA TYR A 169 8.57 13.12 -1.46
C TYR A 169 8.51 14.06 -0.25
N GLU A 170 7.88 13.62 0.85
CA GLU A 170 7.82 14.39 2.09
C GLU A 170 9.22 14.68 2.66
N SER A 171 10.14 13.72 2.64
CA SER A 171 11.51 13.96 3.09
C SER A 171 12.24 15.05 2.29
N LYS A 172 11.98 15.11 0.97
CA LYS A 172 12.64 16.04 0.05
C LYS A 172 12.01 17.43 0.08
N PHE A 173 10.68 17.52 0.15
CA PHE A 173 9.95 18.77 -0.08
C PHE A 173 9.17 19.28 1.13
N ALA A 174 8.95 18.48 2.17
CA ALA A 174 8.23 18.98 3.34
C ALA A 174 9.06 20.04 4.07
N PRO A 175 8.42 21.13 4.54
CA PRO A 175 9.10 22.15 5.32
C PRO A 175 9.73 21.52 6.59
N ARG A 176 10.84 22.10 7.06
CA ARG A 176 11.57 21.63 8.24
C ARG A 176 11.30 22.54 9.43
N CYS A 177 10.98 21.95 10.58
CA CYS A 177 10.68 22.69 11.79
C CYS A 177 11.88 23.54 12.23
N THR A 178 11.68 24.83 12.48
CA THR A 178 12.74 25.74 12.94
C THR A 178 13.46 25.22 14.17
N ARG A 179 12.73 24.64 15.13
CA ARG A 179 13.29 24.15 16.41
C ARG A 179 14.07 22.85 16.26
N CYS A 180 13.44 21.79 15.76
CA CYS A 180 14.01 20.44 15.80
C CYS A 180 14.67 20.02 14.48
N LYS A 181 14.54 20.85 13.43
CA LYS A 181 15.06 20.62 12.07
C LYS A 181 14.51 19.37 11.35
N LYS A 182 13.52 18.68 11.92
CA LYS A 182 12.81 17.55 11.29
C LYS A 182 11.69 18.03 10.37
N THR A 183 11.34 17.24 9.36
CA THR A 183 10.26 17.55 8.40
C THR A 183 8.87 17.57 9.05
N LEU A 184 7.98 18.42 8.55
CA LEU A 184 6.58 18.52 8.97
C LEU A 184 5.69 17.60 8.11
N THR A 185 5.64 16.30 8.43
CA THR A 185 4.82 15.33 7.68
C THR A 185 3.34 15.35 8.05
N LYS A 186 2.99 15.77 9.29
CA LYS A 186 1.60 15.80 9.81
C LYS A 186 1.04 17.22 9.91
N GLY A 187 1.55 18.13 9.09
CA GLY A 187 1.28 19.57 9.22
C GLY A 187 1.93 20.19 10.46
N GLY A 188 1.64 21.47 10.72
CA GLY A 188 2.21 22.21 11.85
C GLY A 188 1.59 23.58 12.00
N VAL A 189 2.35 24.51 12.56
CA VAL A 189 2.00 25.93 12.67
C VAL A 189 3.06 26.78 12.02
N THR A 190 2.63 27.91 11.47
CA THR A 190 3.53 28.94 10.96
C THR A 190 3.60 30.05 11.99
N TYR A 191 4.81 30.43 12.39
CA TYR A 191 5.05 31.57 13.26
C TYR A 191 6.17 32.40 12.64
N ARG A 192 5.89 33.69 12.35
CA ARG A 192 6.81 34.60 11.66
C ARG A 192 7.35 34.01 10.35
N ASP A 193 6.43 33.49 9.53
CA ASP A 193 6.73 32.83 8.25
C ASP A 193 7.63 31.59 8.34
N GLU A 194 7.96 31.15 9.55
CA GLU A 194 8.73 29.94 9.78
C GLU A 194 7.83 28.76 10.19
N PRO A 195 8.08 27.54 9.71
CA PRO A 195 7.30 26.36 10.03
C PRO A 195 7.76 25.68 11.33
N TRP A 196 6.81 25.26 12.15
CA TRP A 196 7.06 24.57 13.43
C TRP A 196 6.13 23.37 13.60
N HIS A 197 6.63 22.28 14.20
CA HIS A 197 5.73 21.29 14.78
C HIS A 197 4.93 21.93 15.91
N LYS A 198 3.67 21.52 16.09
CA LYS A 198 2.79 22.02 17.17
C LYS A 198 3.42 21.80 18.55
N GLU A 199 4.11 20.68 18.72
CA GLU A 199 4.81 20.26 19.94
C GLU A 199 6.16 20.97 20.10
N CYS A 200 6.74 21.49 19.01
CA CYS A 200 7.96 22.28 19.06
C CYS A 200 7.68 23.76 19.36
N PHE A 201 6.52 24.26 18.95
CA PHE A 201 6.09 25.63 19.22
C PHE A 201 5.52 25.76 20.64
N VAL A 202 6.42 25.97 21.60
CA VAL A 202 6.10 25.97 23.04
C VAL A 202 6.54 27.27 23.73
N CYS A 203 5.94 27.55 24.88
CA CYS A 203 6.35 28.64 25.74
C CYS A 203 7.81 28.47 26.19
N THR A 204 8.60 29.52 26.04
CA THR A 204 10.00 29.52 26.47
C THR A 204 10.14 29.31 27.98
N GLY A 205 9.23 29.88 28.77
CA GLY A 205 9.22 29.76 30.24
C GLY A 205 8.75 28.41 30.78
N CYS A 206 7.58 27.91 30.34
CA CYS A 206 6.96 26.71 30.92
C CYS A 206 6.90 25.49 30.00
N LYS A 207 7.37 25.61 28.75
CA LYS A 207 7.37 24.54 27.73
C LYS A 207 5.99 23.99 27.33
N THR A 208 4.90 24.63 27.73
CA THR A 208 3.54 24.29 27.27
C THR A 208 3.37 24.65 25.78
N PRO A 209 2.74 23.79 24.95
CA PRO A 209 2.43 24.12 23.55
C PRO A 209 1.61 25.40 23.41
N LEU A 210 1.97 26.23 22.43
CA LEU A 210 1.32 27.51 22.15
C LEU A 210 0.41 27.48 20.92
N ALA A 211 0.45 26.39 20.14
CA ALA A 211 -0.41 26.23 18.97
C ALA A 211 -1.90 26.32 19.38
N GLY A 212 -2.63 27.27 18.79
CA GLY A 212 -4.05 27.52 19.11
C GLY A 212 -4.29 28.21 20.46
N GLN A 213 -3.26 28.63 21.19
CA GLN A 213 -3.38 29.38 22.43
C GLN A 213 -3.02 30.85 22.24
N GLN A 214 -3.45 31.70 23.17
CA GLN A 214 -2.94 33.07 23.24
C GLN A 214 -1.50 33.08 23.75
N PHE A 215 -0.64 33.80 23.04
CA PHE A 215 0.77 33.95 23.38
C PHE A 215 1.27 35.32 22.93
N THR A 216 2.46 35.68 23.39
CA THR A 216 3.19 36.87 22.94
C THR A 216 4.67 36.55 22.83
N SER A 217 5.46 37.44 22.25
CA SER A 217 6.91 37.25 22.11
C SER A 217 7.69 38.36 22.81
N GLN A 218 8.80 37.97 23.43
CA GLN A 218 9.82 38.86 23.98
C GLN A 218 11.16 38.47 23.37
N ASP A 219 11.86 39.41 22.72
CA ASP A 219 13.16 39.18 22.07
C ASP A 219 13.17 37.89 21.23
N ASP A 220 12.18 37.77 20.34
CA ASP A 220 11.95 36.65 19.43
C ASP A 220 11.58 35.30 20.06
N ASN A 221 11.53 35.24 21.39
CA ASN A 221 11.13 34.04 22.11
C ASN A 221 9.63 34.08 22.43
N PRO A 222 8.86 33.03 22.08
CA PRO A 222 7.44 32.99 22.37
C PRO A 222 7.17 32.58 23.83
N TYR A 223 6.21 33.24 24.47
CA TYR A 223 5.77 33.00 25.84
C TYR A 223 4.24 32.93 25.91
N CYS A 224 3.71 32.01 26.74
CA CYS A 224 2.31 32.07 27.12
C CYS A 224 2.04 33.33 27.96
N ILE A 225 0.79 33.80 27.95
CA ILE A 225 0.40 35.05 28.65
C ILE A 225 0.78 35.02 30.14
N LYS A 226 0.68 33.86 30.80
CA LYS A 226 1.06 33.68 32.20
C LYS A 226 2.55 33.88 32.43
N CYS A 227 3.40 33.21 31.64
CA CYS A 227 4.86 33.34 31.78
C CYS A 227 5.31 34.74 31.42
N PHE A 228 4.78 35.32 30.33
CA PHE A 228 5.10 36.69 29.96
C PHE A 228 4.69 37.68 31.05
N GLY A 229 3.47 37.55 31.57
CA GLY A 229 2.96 38.40 32.65
C GLY A 229 3.81 38.34 33.91
N ASN A 230 4.27 37.14 34.29
CA ASN A 230 5.10 36.98 35.48
C ASN A 230 6.53 37.51 35.31
N LEU A 231 7.10 37.43 34.10
CA LEU A 231 8.50 37.79 33.84
C LEU A 231 8.67 39.25 33.43
N TYR A 232 7.74 39.80 32.64
CA TYR A 232 7.94 41.06 31.92
C TYR A 232 6.86 42.13 32.17
N ALA A 233 5.65 41.75 32.58
CA ALA A 233 4.59 42.74 32.76
C ALA A 233 4.75 43.54 34.07
N LYS A 234 4.35 44.81 34.02
CA LYS A 234 4.19 45.64 35.23
C LYS A 234 3.16 45.00 36.16
N LYS A 235 3.39 45.10 37.47
CA LYS A 235 2.47 44.58 38.49
C LYS A 235 1.55 45.68 38.98
N CYS A 236 0.28 45.35 39.18
CA CYS A 236 -0.69 46.27 39.74
C CYS A 236 -0.33 46.61 41.19
N SER A 237 -0.26 47.89 41.54
CA SER A 237 0.09 48.35 42.88
C SER A 237 -0.96 47.99 43.94
N ALA A 238 -2.20 47.69 43.56
CA ALA A 238 -3.25 47.30 44.50
C ALA A 238 -3.39 45.78 44.68
N CYS A 239 -3.35 45.00 43.59
CA CYS A 239 -3.61 43.55 43.65
C CYS A 239 -2.36 42.69 43.41
N THR A 240 -1.21 43.30 43.10
CA THR A 240 0.09 42.67 42.78
C THR A 240 0.11 41.78 41.53
N LYS A 241 -1.04 41.54 40.89
CA LYS A 241 -1.15 40.73 39.68
C LYS A 241 -0.58 41.47 38.45
N PRO A 242 -0.01 40.76 37.48
CA PRO A 242 0.45 41.34 36.22
C PRO A 242 -0.63 42.11 35.45
N ILE A 243 -0.27 43.28 34.90
CA ILE A 243 -1.09 44.04 33.96
C ILE A 243 -0.76 43.52 32.55
N THR A 244 -1.49 42.50 32.13
CA THR A 244 -1.33 41.88 30.81
C THR A 244 -2.37 42.47 29.86
N GLY A 245 -1.95 43.12 28.77
CA GLY A 245 -2.83 43.83 27.82
C GLY A 245 -3.82 42.94 27.05
N PHE A 246 -3.93 41.65 27.37
CA PHE A 246 -4.69 40.63 26.63
C PHE A 246 -6.17 40.55 27.02
N GLY A 247 -6.66 41.46 27.87
CA GLY A 247 -8.07 41.53 28.29
C GLY A 247 -8.81 42.79 27.85
N GLY A 248 -8.28 43.58 26.91
CA GLY A 248 -8.86 44.87 26.49
C GLY A 248 -8.91 45.93 27.60
N GLY A 249 -8.30 45.64 28.76
CA GLY A 249 -8.34 46.49 29.94
C GLY A 249 -7.40 47.68 29.76
N LYS A 250 -7.98 48.88 29.69
CA LYS A 250 -7.26 50.11 30.00
C LYS A 250 -6.62 49.95 31.39
N TYR A 251 -5.44 50.52 31.60
CA TYR A 251 -4.80 50.57 32.91
C TYR A 251 -4.52 52.03 33.26
N VAL A 252 -4.47 52.33 34.56
CA VAL A 252 -4.16 53.66 35.06
C VAL A 252 -2.70 53.67 35.47
N SER A 253 -1.97 54.69 35.04
CA SER A 253 -0.57 54.92 35.44
C SER A 253 -0.45 56.29 36.07
N PHE A 254 0.24 56.36 37.20
CA PHE A 254 0.58 57.60 37.87
C PHE A 254 1.95 57.41 38.50
N GLU A 255 2.90 58.29 38.15
CA GLU A 255 4.32 58.12 38.47
C GLU A 255 4.82 56.73 38.03
N ASP A 256 5.52 55.99 38.90
CA ASP A 256 5.99 54.63 38.64
C ASP A 256 4.97 53.54 39.00
N ARG A 257 3.79 53.93 39.49
CA ARG A 257 2.73 53.03 39.94
C ARG A 257 1.70 52.80 38.85
N HIS A 258 1.19 51.58 38.83
CA HIS A 258 0.31 51.10 37.78
C HIS A 258 -0.83 50.30 38.39
N TRP A 259 -2.05 50.48 37.89
CA TRP A 259 -3.23 49.76 38.37
C TRP A 259 -4.04 49.23 37.19
N HIS A 260 -4.61 48.04 37.34
CA HIS A 260 -5.76 47.69 36.50
C HIS A 260 -6.86 48.75 36.71
N HIS A 261 -7.63 49.07 35.67
CA HIS A 261 -8.73 50.03 35.77
C HIS A 261 -9.68 49.76 36.95
N ASN A 262 -10.04 48.50 37.18
CA ASN A 262 -10.93 48.10 38.27
C ASN A 262 -10.25 48.04 39.65
N CYS A 263 -8.93 48.18 39.69
CA CYS A 263 -8.13 48.23 40.91
C CYS A 263 -7.77 49.68 41.32
N PHE A 264 -8.16 50.67 40.52
CA PHE A 264 -7.89 52.08 40.80
C PHE A 264 -9.03 52.68 41.65
N ASN A 265 -9.05 52.28 42.93
CA ASN A 265 -10.10 52.62 43.89
C ASN A 265 -9.50 53.29 45.14
N CYS A 266 -10.30 54.11 45.83
CA CYS A 266 -9.94 54.70 47.11
C CYS A 266 -9.67 53.62 48.16
N ALA A 267 -8.54 53.69 48.87
CA ALA A 267 -8.17 52.69 49.89
C ALA A 267 -9.18 52.59 51.04
N ARG A 268 -9.87 53.70 51.37
CA ARG A 268 -10.84 53.76 52.49
C ARG A 268 -12.26 53.35 52.09
N CYS A 269 -12.81 53.93 51.03
CA CYS A 269 -14.21 53.70 50.64
C CYS A 269 -14.39 52.78 49.44
N ASN A 270 -13.29 52.28 48.85
CA ASN A 270 -13.27 51.40 47.68
C ASN A 270 -14.01 51.93 46.44
N THR A 271 -14.35 53.22 46.40
CA THR A 271 -14.98 53.84 45.22
C THR A 271 -13.95 53.99 44.11
N SER A 272 -14.35 53.71 42.87
CA SER A 272 -13.49 53.90 41.69
C SER A 272 -13.09 55.38 41.53
N LEU A 273 -11.79 55.58 41.38
CA LEU A 273 -11.13 56.87 41.19
C LEU A 273 -10.87 57.19 39.71
N VAL A 274 -11.25 56.29 38.79
CA VAL A 274 -11.04 56.50 37.35
C VAL A 274 -11.81 57.74 36.91
N GLY A 275 -11.12 58.67 36.25
CA GLY A 275 -11.71 59.93 35.77
C GLY A 275 -12.06 60.92 36.88
N LYS A 276 -11.69 60.64 38.14
CA LYS A 276 -11.89 61.53 39.29
C LYS A 276 -10.56 62.04 39.81
N GLY A 277 -10.59 63.15 40.54
CA GLY A 277 -9.42 63.60 41.30
C GLY A 277 -9.14 62.66 42.47
N PHE A 278 -7.87 62.36 42.71
CA PHE A 278 -7.38 61.54 43.82
C PHE A 278 -6.17 62.19 44.49
N ILE A 279 -5.85 61.74 45.70
CA ILE A 279 -4.71 62.23 46.49
C ILE A 279 -3.85 61.01 46.85
N PRO A 280 -2.57 60.98 46.43
CA PRO A 280 -1.64 59.94 46.87
C PRO A 280 -1.26 60.16 48.34
N ASP A 281 -1.31 59.10 49.14
CA ASP A 281 -0.89 59.09 50.54
C ASP A 281 -0.02 57.84 50.78
N ASN A 282 1.30 58.04 50.84
CA ASN A 282 2.28 56.94 50.88
C ASN A 282 2.02 55.87 49.80
N ASP A 283 1.80 54.62 50.21
CA ASP A 283 1.50 53.48 49.33
C ASP A 283 0.01 53.37 48.96
N GLU A 284 -0.83 54.30 49.40
CA GLU A 284 -2.28 54.29 49.15
C GLU A 284 -2.72 55.45 48.25
N ILE A 285 -3.96 55.36 47.75
CA ILE A 285 -4.62 56.42 46.98
C ILE A 285 -6.01 56.67 47.57
N LEU A 286 -6.34 57.93 47.81
CA LEU A 286 -7.59 58.34 48.46
C LEU A 286 -8.44 59.20 47.54
N CYS A 287 -9.77 59.12 47.68
CA CYS A 287 -10.66 60.14 47.11
C CYS A 287 -10.57 61.43 47.94
N ARG A 288 -11.03 62.54 47.36
CA ARG A 288 -11.06 63.84 48.04
C ARG A 288 -11.86 63.79 49.33
N ASP A 289 -13.04 63.16 49.29
CA ASP A 289 -13.95 63.09 50.45
C ASP A 289 -13.28 62.37 51.64
N CYS A 290 -12.63 61.23 51.38
CA CYS A 290 -11.93 60.47 52.41
C CYS A 290 -10.62 61.12 52.90
N THR A 291 -10.14 62.17 52.21
CA THR A 291 -8.97 62.95 52.67
C THR A 291 -9.39 64.11 53.57
N SER A 292 -10.63 64.59 53.46
CA SER A 292 -11.22 65.59 54.36
C SER A 292 -11.56 65.05 55.76
N ASP A 293 -11.55 63.72 55.93
CA ASP A 293 -11.75 63.02 57.22
C ASP A 293 -10.41 62.69 57.92
N LEU A 294 -9.30 63.35 57.55
CA LEU A 294 -7.97 63.23 58.15
C LEU A 294 -7.64 64.43 59.04
#